data_AF-A0A382MN94-F1
#
_entry.id   AF-A0A382MN94-F1
#
_cell.length_a   1.000
_cell.length_b   1.000
_cell.length_c   1.000
_cell.angle_alpha   90.00
_cell.angle_beta   90.00
_cell.angle_gamma   90.00
#
_symmetry.space_group_name_H-M   'P 1'
#
loop_
_entity.id
_entity.type
_entity.pdbx_description
1 polymer ?
#
loop_
_entity_poly.entity_id
_entity_poly.type
_entity_poly.pdbx_seq_one_letter_code
_entity_poly.pdbx_strand_id
1 'polypeptide(L)'
;MSANFIGMNNGARALAMGNAFVALSDEATAIFSNPAGLARINQYYLRGSHQNLFGLSDLSNDMIAISFPTPHFRTGIAVQQIILVDTYSEQIFYLSTAGIIKPKNIPIRFGASLKYESAKVKNYENAKSPANFDLDLGVLVDLTEN
;
A
#
# COMPACT_ATOMS: atom_id res chain seq x y z
N MET A 1 -16.97 -14.53 12.95
CA MET A 1 -15.71 -14.80 12.24
C MET A 1 -15.30 -13.49 11.60
N SER A 2 -14.20 -12.88 12.04
CA SER A 2 -13.62 -11.71 11.37
C SER A 2 -12.97 -12.18 10.07
N ALA A 3 -13.18 -11.47 8.97
CA ALA A 3 -12.35 -11.68 7.80
C ALA A 3 -10.93 -11.19 8.12
N ASN A 4 -9.93 -11.94 7.68
CA ASN A 4 -8.53 -11.56 7.78
C ASN A 4 -8.09 -11.23 6.35
N PHE A 5 -7.94 -9.95 6.07
CA PHE A 5 -7.51 -9.46 4.76
C PHE A 5 -5.99 -9.44 4.74
N ILE A 6 -5.40 -10.01 3.69
CA ILE A 6 -3.95 -10.05 3.57
C ILE A 6 -3.54 -8.85 2.73
N GLY A 7 -3.14 -7.77 3.40
CA GLY A 7 -2.42 -6.67 2.78
C GLY A 7 -1.06 -7.17 2.27
N MET A 8 -1.01 -7.63 1.02
CA MET A 8 0.26 -8.01 0.40
C MET A 8 1.09 -6.77 0.13
N ASN A 9 2.39 -6.85 0.38
CA ASN A 9 3.30 -5.78 0.00
C ASN A 9 3.38 -5.74 -1.53
N ASN A 10 2.93 -4.63 -2.12
CA ASN A 10 2.76 -4.55 -3.57
C ASN A 10 3.83 -3.67 -4.22
N GLY A 11 4.34 -4.14 -5.36
CA GLY A 11 5.32 -3.46 -6.18
C GLY A 11 6.46 -4.38 -6.57
N ALA A 12 6.77 -4.43 -7.87
CA ALA A 12 7.83 -5.27 -8.41
C ALA A 12 9.17 -5.05 -7.69
N ARG A 13 9.48 -3.81 -7.30
CA ARG A 13 10.68 -3.46 -6.51
C ARG A 13 10.61 -4.02 -5.08
N ALA A 14 9.49 -3.84 -4.38
CA ALA A 14 9.33 -4.36 -3.03
C ALA A 14 9.40 -5.89 -2.99
N LEU A 15 8.78 -6.56 -3.97
CA LEU A 15 8.82 -8.01 -4.14
C LEU A 15 10.24 -8.52 -4.46
N ALA A 16 10.96 -7.85 -5.39
CA ALA A 16 12.35 -8.18 -5.72
C ALA A 16 13.31 -8.00 -4.54
N MET A 17 12.97 -7.12 -3.60
CA MET A 17 13.74 -6.89 -2.36
C MET A 17 13.34 -7.82 -1.21
N GLY A 18 12.55 -8.87 -1.46
CA GLY A 18 12.09 -9.78 -0.41
C GLY A 18 11.24 -9.09 0.66
N ASN A 19 10.47 -8.06 0.27
CA ASN A 19 9.68 -7.19 1.14
C ASN A 19 10.49 -6.27 2.08
N ALA A 20 11.81 -6.18 1.94
CA ALA A 20 12.67 -5.27 2.69
C ALA A 20 12.69 -3.82 2.14
N PHE A 21 11.52 -3.29 1.75
CA PHE A 21 11.40 -1.97 1.10
C PHE A 21 11.13 -0.81 2.08
N VAL A 22 10.82 -1.11 3.34
CA VAL A 22 10.37 -0.15 4.36
C VAL A 22 11.31 1.07 4.51
N ALA A 23 12.62 0.87 4.46
CA ALA A 23 13.62 1.94 4.63
C ALA A 23 13.95 2.72 3.34
N LEU A 24 13.65 2.14 2.17
CA LEU A 24 13.94 2.68 0.84
C LEU A 24 12.71 3.24 0.13
N SER A 25 11.60 3.33 0.85
CA SER A 25 10.30 3.69 0.37
C SER A 25 10.27 5.14 -0.15
N ASP A 26 10.52 5.33 -1.44
CA ASP A 26 10.75 6.62 -2.09
C ASP A 26 9.84 6.88 -3.31
N GLU A 27 8.85 6.00 -3.53
CA GLU A 27 7.93 6.05 -4.67
C GLU A 27 6.49 5.69 -4.27
N ALA A 28 5.54 5.77 -5.21
CA ALA A 28 4.10 5.63 -4.93
C ALA A 28 3.72 4.32 -4.20
N THR A 29 4.50 3.24 -4.39
CA THR A 29 4.29 1.95 -3.72
C THR A 29 4.61 1.97 -2.22
N ALA A 30 5.15 3.07 -1.70
CA ALA A 30 5.37 3.28 -0.27
C ALA A 30 4.10 3.10 0.56
N ILE A 31 2.95 3.43 -0.03
CA ILE A 31 1.62 3.27 0.55
C ILE A 31 1.31 1.85 1.04
N PHE A 32 1.91 0.82 0.42
CA PHE A 32 1.68 -0.59 0.78
C PHE A 32 2.65 -1.12 1.85
N SER A 33 3.71 -0.38 2.18
CA SER A 33 4.79 -0.85 3.07
C SER A 33 4.97 0.03 4.30
N ASN A 34 5.25 1.32 4.09
CA ASN A 34 5.44 2.30 5.15
C ASN A 34 5.02 3.67 4.65
N PRO A 35 3.87 4.22 5.10
CA PRO A 35 3.37 5.50 4.61
C PRO A 35 4.35 6.66 4.86
N ALA A 36 5.24 6.59 5.86
CA ALA A 36 6.26 7.63 6.07
C ALA A 36 7.24 7.78 4.90
N GLY A 37 7.38 6.75 4.06
CA GLY A 37 8.16 6.80 2.82
C GLY A 37 7.64 7.84 1.83
N LEU A 38 6.32 8.09 1.81
CA LEU A 38 5.72 9.10 0.93
C LEU A 38 6.28 10.49 1.18
N ALA A 39 6.80 10.79 2.38
CA ALA A 39 7.42 12.08 2.68
C ALA A 39 8.72 12.35 1.89
N ARG A 40 9.25 11.36 1.16
CA ARG A 40 10.36 11.53 0.21
C ARG A 40 9.91 11.95 -1.20
N ILE A 41 8.62 11.84 -1.51
CA ILE A 41 8.06 12.11 -2.84
C ILE A 41 7.87 13.61 -3.02
N ASN A 42 8.43 14.20 -4.07
CA ASN A 42 8.31 15.65 -4.34
C ASN A 42 7.62 15.97 -5.68
N GLN A 43 7.11 14.95 -6.37
CA GLN A 43 6.44 15.07 -7.65
C GLN A 43 5.32 14.03 -7.78
N TYR A 44 4.51 14.16 -8.82
CA TYR A 44 3.49 13.17 -9.13
C TYR A 44 4.16 11.86 -9.57
N TYR A 45 3.76 10.74 -8.96
CA TYR A 45 4.13 9.41 -9.41
C TYR A 45 2.89 8.55 -9.53
N LEU A 46 2.86 7.75 -10.60
CA LEU A 46 1.87 6.72 -10.85
C LEU A 46 2.59 5.39 -11.06
N ARG A 47 2.10 4.35 -10.39
CA ARG A 47 2.60 2.98 -10.53
C ARG A 47 1.41 2.03 -10.67
N GLY A 48 1.60 0.98 -11.44
CA GLY A 48 0.69 -0.15 -11.48
C GLY A 48 1.45 -1.45 -11.61
N SER A 49 0.86 -2.54 -11.17
CA SER A 49 1.39 -3.89 -11.40
C SER A 49 0.28 -4.91 -11.51
N HIS A 50 0.55 -5.94 -12.30
CA HIS A 50 -0.23 -7.17 -12.39
C HIS A 50 0.72 -8.34 -12.11
N GLN A 51 0.28 -9.30 -11.32
CA GLN A 51 1.05 -10.51 -11.03
C GLN A 51 0.14 -11.73 -10.88
N ASN A 52 0.59 -12.87 -11.42
CA ASN A 52 0.01 -14.18 -11.13
C ASN A 52 0.61 -14.70 -9.83
N LEU A 53 -0.24 -14.97 -8.84
CA LEU A 53 0.19 -15.43 -7.53
C LEU A 53 0.50 -16.93 -7.59
N PHE A 54 1.63 -17.33 -7.00
CA PHE A 54 2.06 -18.73 -6.91
C PHE A 54 2.20 -19.45 -8.27
N GLY A 55 2.32 -18.71 -9.38
CA GLY A 55 2.36 -19.28 -10.73
C GLY A 55 1.02 -19.80 -11.25
N LEU A 56 -0.08 -19.51 -10.54
CA LEU A 56 -1.44 -19.87 -10.93
C LEU A 56 -2.01 -18.80 -11.88
N SER A 57 -2.56 -19.22 -13.01
CA SER A 57 -3.12 -18.31 -14.02
C SER A 57 -4.49 -17.75 -13.64
N ASP A 58 -5.18 -18.41 -12.72
CA ASP A 58 -6.52 -18.07 -12.23
C ASP A 58 -6.49 -17.24 -10.94
N LEU A 59 -5.32 -17.06 -10.32
CA LEU A 59 -5.13 -16.25 -9.13
C LEU A 59 -4.17 -15.10 -9.40
N SER A 60 -4.69 -13.87 -9.46
CA SER A 60 -3.91 -12.68 -9.74
C SER A 60 -4.02 -11.62 -8.64
N ASN A 61 -3.02 -10.74 -8.59
CA ASN A 61 -3.03 -9.54 -7.77
C ASN A 61 -2.69 -8.33 -8.66
N ASP A 62 -3.61 -7.38 -8.68
CA ASP A 62 -3.53 -6.13 -9.43
C ASP A 62 -3.44 -4.96 -8.48
N MET A 63 -2.62 -3.97 -8.82
CA MET A 63 -2.57 -2.74 -8.06
C MET A 63 -2.32 -1.52 -8.93
N ILE A 64 -2.83 -0.38 -8.46
CA ILE A 64 -2.50 0.94 -8.95
C ILE A 64 -2.30 1.87 -7.76
N ALA A 65 -1.25 2.67 -7.79
CA ALA A 65 -0.89 3.61 -6.75
C ALA A 65 -0.50 4.94 -7.37
N ILE A 66 -1.06 6.03 -6.85
CA ILE A 66 -0.69 7.39 -7.18
C ILE A 66 -0.22 8.09 -5.91
N SER A 67 0.85 8.86 -6.04
CA SER A 67 1.33 9.73 -4.97
C SER A 67 1.61 11.11 -5.51
N PHE A 68 1.29 12.14 -4.72
CA PHE A 68 1.44 13.53 -5.13
C PHE A 68 1.75 14.43 -3.94
N PRO A 69 2.56 15.48 -4.15
CA PRO A 69 2.83 16.47 -3.12
C PRO A 69 1.63 17.40 -2.93
N THR A 70 1.30 17.69 -1.67
CA THR A 70 0.46 18.82 -1.26
C THR A 70 1.36 19.88 -0.57
N PRO A 71 0.88 21.10 -0.27
CA PRO A 71 1.73 22.16 0.29
C PRO A 71 2.50 21.78 1.55
N HIS A 72 1.89 20.98 2.44
CA HIS A 72 2.48 20.62 3.73
C HIS A 72 2.74 19.12 3.91
N PHE A 73 2.09 18.28 3.10
CA PHE A 73 2.16 16.83 3.24
C PHE A 73 2.38 16.15 1.89
N ARG A 74 2.70 14.87 1.91
CA ARG A 74 2.71 14.01 0.74
C ARG A 74 1.59 13.00 0.87
N THR A 75 0.78 12.91 -0.17
CA THR A 75 -0.44 12.11 -0.15
C THR A 75 -0.31 10.96 -1.13
N GLY A 76 -0.89 9.82 -0.78
CA GLY A 76 -0.98 8.65 -1.64
C GLY A 76 -2.40 8.10 -1.67
N ILE A 77 -2.82 7.63 -2.83
CA ILE A 77 -4.05 6.86 -3.02
C ILE A 77 -3.67 5.58 -3.75
N ALA A 78 -4.19 4.44 -3.32
CA ALA A 78 -4.00 3.19 -4.04
C ALA A 78 -5.21 2.27 -3.98
N VAL A 79 -5.29 1.40 -4.97
CA VAL A 79 -6.24 0.29 -5.01
C VAL A 79 -5.44 -0.97 -5.26
N GLN A 80 -5.72 -2.00 -4.47
CA GLN A 80 -5.24 -3.35 -4.68
C GLN A 80 -6.43 -4.28 -4.87
N GLN A 81 -6.31 -5.24 -5.78
CA GLN A 81 -7.32 -6.26 -6.02
C GLN A 81 -6.66 -7.63 -6.15
N ILE A 82 -7.12 -8.59 -5.34
CA ILE A 82 -6.80 -10.01 -5.52
C ILE A 82 -8.01 -10.68 -6.15
N ILE A 83 -7.80 -11.43 -7.22
CA ILE A 83 -8.86 -12.09 -8.00
C ILE A 83 -8.53 -13.57 -8.11
N LEU A 84 -9.46 -14.41 -7.69
CA LEU A 84 -9.53 -15.82 -8.09
C LEU A 84 -10.67 -15.96 -9.08
N VAL A 85 -10.35 -16.35 -10.32
CA VAL A 85 -11.31 -16.42 -11.43
C VAL A 85 -12.56 -17.19 -11.01
N ASP A 86 -13.72 -16.60 -11.32
CA ASP A 86 -15.08 -17.10 -11.05
C ASP A 86 -15.41 -17.45 -9.58
N THR A 87 -14.53 -17.16 -8.63
CA THR A 87 -14.67 -17.66 -7.26
C THR A 87 -14.59 -16.57 -6.20
N TYR A 88 -13.57 -15.71 -6.26
CA TYR A 88 -13.27 -14.78 -5.18
C TYR A 88 -12.67 -13.47 -5.69
N SER A 89 -12.98 -12.39 -5.00
CA SER A 89 -12.39 -11.09 -5.24
C SER A 89 -12.23 -10.35 -3.92
N GLU A 90 -11.04 -9.83 -3.67
CA GLU A 90 -10.71 -8.98 -2.52
C GLU A 90 -10.21 -7.65 -3.05
N GLN A 91 -10.65 -6.55 -2.44
CA GLN A 91 -10.27 -5.21 -2.82
C GLN A 91 -9.91 -4.40 -1.59
N ILE A 92 -8.76 -3.73 -1.65
CA ILE A 92 -8.27 -2.83 -0.62
C ILE A 92 -8.04 -1.44 -1.22
N PHE A 93 -8.68 -0.44 -0.65
CA PHE A 93 -8.44 0.96 -0.93
C PHE A 93 -7.54 1.56 0.13
N TYR A 94 -6.54 2.31 -0.29
CA TYR A 94 -5.57 2.97 0.57
C TYR A 94 -5.66 4.47 0.39
N LEU A 95 -5.70 5.20 1.50
CA LEU A 95 -5.50 6.65 1.55
C LEU A 95 -4.43 6.96 2.58
N SER A 96 -3.31 7.52 2.11
CA SER A 96 -2.14 7.80 2.94
C SER A 96 -1.75 9.27 2.93
N THR A 97 -1.19 9.72 4.04
CA THR A 97 -0.53 11.02 4.18
C THR A 97 0.78 10.88 4.93
N ALA A 98 1.77 11.70 4.59
CA ALA A 98 3.07 11.71 5.24
C ALA A 98 3.67 13.11 5.33
N GLY A 99 4.46 13.32 6.38
CA GLY A 99 5.14 14.58 6.67
C GLY A 99 6.57 14.37 7.12
N ILE A 100 7.30 15.48 7.25
CA ILE A 100 8.68 15.51 7.72
C ILE A 100 8.87 16.64 8.74
N ILE A 101 9.55 16.33 9.84
CA ILE A 101 10.08 17.30 10.80
C ILE A 101 11.60 17.16 10.87
N LYS A 102 12.29 18.25 11.19
CA LYS A 102 13.76 18.28 11.25
C LYS A 102 14.27 18.84 12.59
N PRO A 103 13.98 18.19 13.73
CA PRO A 103 14.53 18.64 15.01
C PRO A 103 16.06 18.50 14.99
N LYS A 104 16.78 19.60 15.26
CA LYS A 104 18.26 19.63 15.28
C LYS A 104 18.90 19.04 14.01
N ASN A 105 18.35 19.35 12.84
CA ASN A 105 18.77 18.82 11.53
C ASN A 105 18.57 17.32 11.28
N ILE A 106 18.01 16.55 12.22
CA ILE A 106 17.75 15.12 12.01
C ILE A 106 16.41 14.96 11.26
N PRO A 107 16.39 14.43 10.02
CA PRO A 107 15.15 14.24 9.28
C PRO A 107 14.33 13.10 9.87
N ILE A 108 13.17 13.43 10.45
CA ILE A 108 12.19 12.46 10.93
C ILE A 108 10.95 12.57 10.05
N ARG A 109 10.62 11.48 9.36
CA ARG A 109 9.40 11.35 8.55
C ARG A 109 8.40 10.51 9.30
N PHE A 110 7.13 10.84 9.12
CA PHE A 110 6.02 10.11 9.68
C PHE A 110 4.91 10.01 8.64
N GLY A 111 4.07 8.99 8.75
CA GLY A 111 2.93 8.83 7.87
C GLY A 111 1.85 7.96 8.49
N ALA A 112 0.65 8.09 7.94
CA ALA A 112 -0.51 7.31 8.31
C ALA A 112 -1.23 6.86 7.03
N SER A 113 -1.79 5.65 7.05
CA SER A 113 -2.65 5.13 5.99
C SER A 113 -3.96 4.64 6.59
N LEU A 114 -5.07 5.10 6.05
CA LEU A 114 -6.36 4.46 6.22
C LEU A 114 -6.54 3.43 5.10
N LYS A 115 -7.08 2.27 5.45
CA LYS A 115 -7.43 1.20 4.51
C LYS A 115 -8.90 0.87 4.64
N TYR A 116 -9.53 0.63 3.51
CA TYR A 116 -10.86 0.03 3.45
C TYR A 116 -10.77 -1.26 2.64
N GLU A 117 -11.13 -2.36 3.29
CA GLU A 117 -10.96 -3.72 2.80
C GLU A 117 -12.31 -4.35 2.58
N SER A 118 -12.49 -5.06 1.47
CA SER A 118 -13.73 -5.75 1.16
C SER A 118 -13.47 -7.03 0.40
N ALA A 119 -14.22 -8.08 0.71
CA ALA A 119 -14.13 -9.36 0.02
C ALA A 119 -15.50 -9.82 -0.45
N LYS A 120 -15.50 -10.47 -1.62
CA LYS A 120 -16.70 -10.99 -2.26
C LYS A 120 -16.42 -12.38 -2.82
N VAL A 121 -17.24 -13.35 -2.41
CA VAL A 121 -17.31 -14.68 -3.01
C VAL A 121 -18.32 -14.62 -4.15
N LYS A 122 -17.91 -15.07 -5.34
CA LYS A 122 -18.77 -15.19 -6.52
C LYS A 122 -19.47 -16.55 -6.50
N ASN A 123 -20.62 -16.67 -7.17
CA ASN A 123 -21.37 -17.92 -7.33
C ASN A 123 -21.94 -18.55 -6.03
N TYR A 124 -22.00 -17.78 -4.94
CA TYR A 124 -22.72 -18.16 -3.72
C TYR A 124 -23.63 -17.00 -3.28
N GLU A 125 -24.94 -17.11 -3.54
CA GLU A 125 -25.91 -16.05 -3.26
C GLU A 125 -26.04 -15.71 -1.76
N ASN A 126 -25.77 -16.67 -0.88
CA ASN A 126 -25.82 -16.48 0.58
C ASN A 126 -24.45 -16.13 1.19
N ALA A 127 -23.41 -15.92 0.37
CA ALA A 127 -22.11 -15.58 0.89
C ALA A 127 -22.10 -14.16 1.44
N LYS A 128 -21.68 -14.01 2.71
CA LYS A 128 -21.44 -12.69 3.30
C LYS A 128 -20.27 -12.02 2.56
N SER A 129 -20.41 -10.73 2.30
CA SER A 129 -19.32 -9.88 1.80
C SER A 129 -18.77 -9.06 2.97
N PRO A 130 -17.73 -9.54 3.68
CA PRO A 130 -17.16 -8.80 4.79
C PRO A 130 -16.43 -7.55 4.29
N ALA A 131 -16.44 -6.51 5.11
CA ALA A 131 -15.63 -5.32 4.93
C ALA A 131 -15.01 -4.87 6.26
N ASN A 132 -13.85 -4.24 6.21
CA ASN A 132 -13.11 -3.78 7.38
C ASN A 132 -12.40 -2.44 7.12
N PHE A 133 -12.08 -1.74 8.19
CA PHE A 133 -11.23 -0.54 8.17
C PHE A 133 -9.99 -0.76 9.00
N ASP A 134 -8.83 -0.50 8.41
CA ASP A 134 -7.54 -0.64 9.06
C ASP A 134 -6.74 0.66 9.01
N LEU A 135 -5.85 0.85 9.99
CA LEU A 135 -4.98 2.01 10.09
C LEU A 135 -3.53 1.57 10.24
N ASP A 136 -2.68 2.03 9.33
CA ASP A 136 -1.23 1.86 9.42
C ASP A 136 -0.58 3.19 9.83
N LEU A 137 0.43 3.10 10.69
CA LEU A 137 1.28 4.23 11.06
C LEU A 137 2.74 3.89 10.75
N GLY A 138 3.50 4.89 10.31
CA GLY A 138 4.88 4.72 9.90
C GLY A 138 5.76 5.87 10.39
N VAL A 139 7.01 5.56 10.70
CA VAL A 139 8.07 6.53 11.03
C VAL A 139 9.36 6.11 10.34
N LEU A 140 10.13 7.08 9.86
CA LEU A 140 11.48 6.90 9.33
C LEU A 140 12.41 7.99 9.89
N VAL A 141 13.57 7.59 10.38
CA VAL A 141 14.61 8.50 10.88
C VAL A 141 15.86 8.30 10.03
N ASP A 142 16.34 9.36 9.38
CA ASP A 142 17.60 9.30 8.65
C ASP A 142 18.75 9.65 9.62
N LEU A 143 19.64 8.68 9.88
CA LEU A 143 20.77 8.83 10.81
C LEU A 143 22.09 9.21 10.12
N THR A 144 22.14 9.15 8.80
CA THR A 144 23.31 9.48 7.97
C THR A 144 22.88 10.36 6.81
N GLU A 145 23.68 11.40 6.52
CA GLU A 145 23.53 12.21 5.32
C GLU A 145 24.02 11.39 4.12
N ASN A 146 23.12 11.08 3.19
CA ASN A 146 23.47 10.68 1.82
C ASN A 146 23.18 11.85 0.89
#